data_AF-A0AAU1M732-F1
#
_entry.id   AF-A0AAU1M732-F1
#
_cell.length_a   1.000
_cell.length_b   1.000
_cell.length_c   1.000
_cell.angle_alpha   90.00
_cell.angle_beta   90.00
_cell.angle_gamma   90.00
#
_symmetry.space_group_name_H-M   'P 1'
#
loop_
_entity.id
_entity.type
_entity.pdbx_description
1 polymer ?
#
loop_
_entity_poly.entity_id
_entity_poly.type
_entity_poly.pdbx_seq_one_letter_code
_entity_poly.pdbx_strand_id
1 'polypeptide(L)'
;MDDPVLTARELIRDRFPAARAAFLAGSVLTDRRTPTSDLDIVVLLDGPPAPSRENLVYRGWPVELFVQTQAVWHRFADEETAKRSSPLLAMCSDGMLLLDRDGLGTSLQAEARKRWAAGPPPLSDHERDYQRYILTDLLDDLRGCADPAERVHLVAHMLQRASELVLLVGGHWLGGGKWLSRRLAAADPGLHRALTEAAAQAVAGDTSVFAAAVTQALDRAGGPLWDGYAIR
;
A
#
# COMPACT_ATOMS: atom_id res chain seq x y z
N MET A 1 -22.15 4.32 16.18
CA MET A 1 -21.83 4.78 14.82
C MET A 1 -22.73 3.98 13.89
N ASP A 2 -23.44 4.66 12.99
CA ASP A 2 -24.38 4.00 12.07
C ASP A 2 -23.66 2.98 11.18
N ASP A 3 -24.42 2.11 10.53
CA ASP A 3 -23.87 1.14 9.58
C ASP A 3 -23.06 1.86 8.47
N PRO A 4 -21.79 1.48 8.22
CA PRO A 4 -20.93 2.19 7.27
C PRO A 4 -21.41 2.06 5.82
N VAL A 5 -22.00 0.91 5.45
CA VAL A 5 -22.49 0.66 4.09
C VAL A 5 -23.75 1.48 3.83
N LEU A 6 -24.68 1.52 4.80
CA LEU A 6 -25.87 2.35 4.70
C LEU A 6 -25.51 3.84 4.65
N THR A 7 -24.61 4.28 5.54
CA THR A 7 -24.11 5.67 5.55
C THR A 7 -23.48 6.05 4.22
N ALA A 8 -22.61 5.20 3.66
CA ALA A 8 -21.98 5.46 2.37
C ALA A 8 -23.00 5.52 1.23
N ARG A 9 -24.00 4.62 1.20
CA ARG A 9 -25.09 4.64 0.21
C ARG A 9 -25.92 5.91 0.28
N GLU A 10 -26.20 6.40 1.49
CA GLU A 10 -26.91 7.67 1.71
C GLU A 10 -26.07 8.85 1.20
N LEU A 11 -24.80 8.93 1.58
CA LEU A 11 -23.90 9.98 1.09
C LEU A 11 -23.80 10.03 -0.44
N ILE A 12 -23.68 8.87 -1.09
CA ILE A 12 -23.64 8.80 -2.56
C ILE A 12 -24.94 9.31 -3.17
N ARG A 13 -26.09 8.93 -2.63
CA ARG A 13 -27.40 9.36 -3.11
C ARG A 13 -27.59 10.87 -2.96
N ASP A 14 -27.19 11.43 -1.82
CA ASP A 14 -27.39 12.83 -1.48
C ASP A 14 -26.46 13.76 -2.29
N ARG A 15 -25.17 13.41 -2.40
CA ARG A 15 -24.15 14.28 -3.00
C ARG A 15 -23.88 14.01 -4.48
N PHE A 16 -24.10 12.77 -4.92
CA PHE A 16 -23.76 12.34 -6.28
C PHE A 16 -24.95 11.67 -6.99
N PRO A 17 -26.10 12.38 -7.15
CA PRO A 17 -27.28 11.81 -7.80
C PRO A 17 -27.05 11.44 -9.27
N ALA A 18 -26.00 11.98 -9.91
CA ALA A 18 -25.58 11.65 -11.26
C ALA A 18 -24.44 10.60 -11.32
N ALA A 19 -24.05 9.99 -10.20
CA ALA A 19 -23.00 8.97 -10.19
C ALA A 19 -23.40 7.76 -11.04
N ARG A 20 -22.48 7.33 -11.89
CA ARG A 20 -22.61 6.11 -12.70
C ARG A 20 -22.25 4.88 -11.90
N ALA A 21 -21.19 4.97 -11.09
CA ALA A 21 -20.80 3.93 -10.18
C ALA A 21 -20.22 4.50 -8.88
N ALA A 22 -20.26 3.71 -7.81
CA ALA A 22 -19.56 4.03 -6.57
C ALA A 22 -19.09 2.77 -5.84
N PHE A 23 -17.89 2.83 -5.28
CA PHE A 23 -17.29 1.77 -4.45
C PHE A 23 -17.08 2.29 -3.05
N LEU A 24 -17.37 1.45 -2.05
CA LEU A 24 -16.85 1.61 -0.69
C LEU A 24 -15.70 0.63 -0.51
N ALA A 25 -14.60 1.10 0.05
CA ALA A 25 -13.42 0.32 0.30
C ALA A 25 -12.84 0.64 1.68
N GLY A 26 -11.58 0.28 1.89
CA GLY A 26 -10.87 0.62 3.11
C GLY A 26 -11.06 -0.38 4.23
N SER A 27 -10.47 -0.05 5.38
CA SER A 27 -10.49 -0.93 6.55
C SER A 27 -11.88 -1.13 7.16
N VAL A 28 -12.86 -0.30 6.80
CA VAL A 28 -14.22 -0.37 7.34
C VAL A 28 -14.97 -1.63 6.92
N LEU A 29 -14.57 -2.24 5.80
CA LEU A 29 -15.15 -3.48 5.27
C LEU A 29 -14.48 -4.76 5.80
N THR A 30 -13.47 -4.63 6.67
CA THR A 30 -12.71 -5.78 7.16
C THR A 30 -12.87 -5.99 8.66
N ASP A 31 -12.43 -7.15 9.14
CA ASP A 31 -12.30 -7.49 10.56
C ASP A 31 -11.30 -6.58 11.31
N ARG A 32 -10.47 -5.82 10.58
CA ARG A 32 -9.50 -4.86 11.12
C ARG A 32 -10.01 -3.42 11.18
N ARG A 33 -11.33 -3.22 11.11
CA ARG A 33 -11.98 -1.92 11.35
C ARG A 33 -11.70 -1.42 12.76
N THR A 34 -11.43 -0.13 12.91
CA THR A 34 -11.26 0.54 14.21
C THR A 34 -12.29 1.67 14.38
N PRO A 35 -12.44 2.23 15.59
CA PRO A 35 -13.27 3.44 15.79
C PRO A 35 -12.79 4.66 14.98
N THR A 36 -11.56 4.64 14.48
CA THR A 36 -10.96 5.70 13.65
C THR A 36 -10.90 5.32 12.17
N SER A 37 -11.53 4.22 11.75
CA SER A 37 -11.65 3.88 10.33
C SER A 37 -12.54 4.88 9.61
N ASP A 38 -12.06 5.32 8.45
CA ASP A 38 -12.75 6.15 7.47
C ASP A 38 -13.56 5.31 6.47
N LEU A 39 -14.43 6.00 5.72
CA LEU A 39 -15.07 5.48 4.53
C LEU A 39 -14.27 5.94 3.30
N ASP A 40 -13.48 5.04 2.74
CA ASP A 40 -12.80 5.25 1.46
C ASP A 40 -13.80 5.02 0.32
N ILE A 41 -14.17 6.05 -0.43
CA ILE A 41 -15.24 5.97 -1.43
C ILE A 41 -14.75 6.46 -2.80
N VAL A 42 -14.79 5.57 -3.80
CA VAL A 42 -14.52 5.93 -5.21
C VAL A 42 -15.85 6.20 -5.90
N VAL A 43 -15.99 7.36 -6.55
CA VAL A 43 -17.22 7.79 -7.25
C VAL A 43 -16.91 8.07 -8.72
N LEU A 44 -17.70 7.48 -9.62
CA LEU A 44 -17.55 7.66 -11.07
C LEU A 44 -18.64 8.57 -11.62
N LEU A 45 -18.23 9.68 -12.24
CA LEU A 45 -19.08 10.65 -12.95
C LEU A 45 -18.73 10.68 -14.44
N ASP A 46 -19.62 11.20 -15.28
CA ASP A 46 -19.30 11.43 -16.71
C ASP A 46 -18.35 12.62 -16.93
N GLY A 47 -18.34 13.58 -16.01
CA GLY A 47 -17.60 14.84 -16.18
C GLY A 47 -17.57 15.65 -14.89
N PRO A 48 -17.49 17.00 -14.98
CA PRO A 48 -17.42 17.87 -13.83
C PRO A 48 -18.53 17.59 -12.79
N PRO A 49 -18.21 17.64 -11.48
CA PRO A 49 -16.98 18.16 -10.89
C PRO A 49 -15.80 17.16 -10.84
N ALA A 50 -15.87 16.00 -11.51
CA ALA A 50 -14.70 15.13 -11.60
C ALA A 50 -13.61 15.75 -12.50
N PRO A 51 -12.31 15.57 -12.16
CA PRO A 51 -11.81 14.83 -11.00
C PRO A 51 -11.65 15.71 -9.74
N SER A 52 -11.92 15.13 -8.57
CA SER A 52 -11.63 15.75 -7.28
C SER A 52 -11.33 14.72 -6.20
N ARG A 53 -10.63 15.16 -5.15
CA ARG A 53 -10.40 14.41 -3.92
C ARG A 53 -10.81 15.29 -2.75
N GLU A 54 -11.66 14.78 -1.88
CA GLU A 54 -12.26 15.54 -0.78
C GLU A 54 -12.32 14.69 0.49
N ASN A 55 -11.95 15.29 1.61
CA ASN A 55 -12.17 14.70 2.94
C ASN A 55 -13.27 15.47 3.65
N LEU A 56 -14.21 14.76 4.29
CA LEU A 56 -15.31 15.36 5.03
C LEU A 56 -15.76 14.48 6.19
N VAL A 57 -16.65 15.01 7.02
CA VAL A 57 -17.38 14.23 8.02
C VAL A 57 -18.85 14.16 7.63
N TYR A 58 -19.40 12.94 7.50
CA TYR A 58 -20.81 12.71 7.19
C TYR A 58 -21.42 11.78 8.22
N ARG A 59 -22.44 12.25 8.97
CA ARG A 59 -23.08 11.50 10.07
C ARG A 59 -22.07 10.92 11.08
N GLY A 60 -21.04 11.71 11.40
CA GLY A 60 -19.98 11.33 12.34
C GLY A 60 -18.90 10.41 11.76
N TRP A 61 -19.00 10.01 10.50
CA TRP A 61 -17.97 9.24 9.81
C TRP A 61 -16.96 10.15 9.11
N PRO A 62 -15.65 9.96 9.31
CA PRO A 62 -14.65 10.47 8.39
C PRO A 62 -14.82 9.78 7.03
N VAL A 63 -14.87 10.56 5.96
CA VAL A 63 -15.04 10.06 4.59
C VAL A 63 -13.96 10.67 3.72
N GLU A 64 -13.30 9.81 2.95
CA GLU A 64 -12.40 10.20 1.89
C GLU A 64 -13.04 9.86 0.54
N LEU A 65 -13.26 10.88 -0.29
CA LEU A 65 -13.89 10.76 -1.60
C LEU A 65 -12.88 10.88 -2.73
N PHE A 66 -12.89 9.90 -3.63
CA PHE A 66 -12.14 9.88 -4.88
C PHE A 66 -13.12 9.99 -6.05
N VAL A 67 -13.40 11.21 -6.49
CA VAL A 67 -14.39 11.47 -7.54
C VAL A 67 -13.68 11.57 -8.89
N GLN A 68 -14.00 10.67 -9.82
CA GLN A 68 -13.27 10.48 -11.06
C GLN A 68 -14.20 10.31 -12.25
N THR A 69 -13.71 10.61 -13.46
CA THR A 69 -14.28 10.08 -14.70
C THR A 69 -13.62 8.74 -15.02
N GLN A 70 -14.21 7.94 -15.91
CA GLN A 70 -13.57 6.69 -16.36
C GLN A 70 -12.15 6.94 -16.91
N ALA A 71 -11.96 8.00 -17.70
CA ALA A 71 -10.65 8.32 -18.27
C ALA A 71 -9.61 8.66 -17.17
N VAL A 72 -10.05 9.37 -16.13
CA VAL A 72 -9.18 9.69 -14.98
C VAL A 72 -8.89 8.44 -14.15
N TRP A 73 -9.85 7.54 -13.99
CA TRP A 73 -9.67 6.27 -13.31
C TRP A 73 -8.57 5.43 -13.96
N HIS A 74 -8.61 5.24 -15.29
CA HIS A 74 -7.57 4.49 -16.00
C HIS A 74 -6.21 5.16 -15.87
N ARG A 75 -6.14 6.49 -16.04
CA ARG A 75 -4.89 7.24 -15.89
C ARG A 75 -4.26 7.05 -14.49
N PHE A 76 -5.05 7.18 -13.43
CA PHE A 76 -4.56 6.94 -12.07
C PHE A 76 -4.13 5.49 -11.85
N ALA A 77 -4.91 4.52 -12.33
CA ALA A 77 -4.56 3.12 -12.23
C ALA A 77 -3.20 2.83 -12.91
N ASP A 78 -2.91 3.44 -14.06
CA ASP A 78 -1.65 3.28 -14.78
C ASP A 78 -0.48 3.96 -14.05
N GLU A 79 -0.66 5.20 -13.60
CA GLU A 79 0.35 5.95 -12.82
C GLU A 79 0.71 5.24 -11.51
N GLU A 80 -0.29 4.69 -10.80
CA GLU A 80 -0.09 3.93 -9.58
C GLU A 80 0.53 2.55 -9.83
N THR A 81 0.16 1.91 -10.95
CA THR A 81 0.76 0.64 -11.38
C THR A 81 2.25 0.81 -11.65
N ALA A 82 2.65 1.87 -12.34
CA ALA A 82 4.06 2.18 -12.59
C ALA A 82 4.85 2.40 -11.28
N LYS A 83 4.20 2.93 -10.25
CA LYS A 83 4.77 3.10 -8.89
C LYS A 83 4.69 1.84 -8.03
N ARG A 84 4.13 0.74 -8.55
CA ARG A 84 3.97 -0.55 -7.87
C ARG A 84 3.14 -0.49 -6.58
N SER A 85 2.33 0.56 -6.44
CA SER A 85 1.45 0.81 -5.29
C SER A 85 0.16 1.46 -5.78
N SER A 86 -0.91 0.67 -5.88
CA SER A 86 -2.22 1.17 -6.31
C SER A 86 -3.31 0.98 -5.26
N PRO A 87 -3.57 2.00 -4.43
CA PRO A 87 -4.79 2.07 -3.64
C PRO A 87 -6.05 1.98 -4.52
N LEU A 88 -6.09 2.62 -5.70
CA LEU A 88 -7.27 2.62 -6.55
C LEU A 88 -7.67 1.21 -7.00
N LEU A 89 -6.71 0.42 -7.52
CA LEU A 89 -6.97 -0.96 -7.93
C LEU A 89 -7.39 -1.82 -6.75
N ALA A 90 -6.74 -1.70 -5.60
CA ALA A 90 -7.13 -2.43 -4.39
C ALA A 90 -8.55 -2.08 -3.90
N MET A 91 -8.88 -0.79 -3.91
CA MET A 91 -10.21 -0.32 -3.52
C MET A 91 -11.30 -0.83 -4.47
N CYS A 92 -11.06 -0.81 -5.78
CA CYS A 92 -12.03 -1.29 -6.76
C CYS A 92 -12.08 -2.83 -6.85
N SER A 93 -10.99 -3.55 -6.56
CA SER A 93 -10.94 -5.01 -6.62
C SER A 93 -11.72 -5.67 -5.49
N ASP A 94 -11.43 -5.23 -4.25
CA ASP A 94 -11.88 -5.85 -3.01
C ASP A 94 -13.04 -5.06 -2.37
N GLY A 95 -13.25 -3.82 -2.79
CA GLY A 95 -14.31 -2.97 -2.30
C GLY A 95 -15.70 -3.42 -2.72
N MET A 96 -16.69 -2.95 -1.97
CA MET A 96 -18.10 -3.19 -2.21
C MET A 96 -18.63 -2.19 -3.25
N LEU A 97 -19.18 -2.71 -4.35
CA LEU A 97 -19.90 -1.91 -5.33
C LEU A 97 -21.24 -1.45 -4.71
N LEU A 98 -21.36 -0.15 -4.46
CA LEU A 98 -22.55 0.46 -3.86
C LEU A 98 -23.59 0.85 -4.91
N LEU A 99 -23.13 1.31 -6.07
CA LEU A 99 -23.97 1.81 -7.15
C LEU A 99 -23.36 1.39 -8.48
N ASP A 100 -24.20 0.97 -9.42
CA ASP A 100 -23.83 0.74 -10.82
C ASP A 100 -25.06 0.97 -11.70
N ARG A 101 -25.08 2.09 -12.43
CA ARG A 101 -26.26 2.50 -13.22
C ARG A 101 -26.28 1.91 -14.60
N ASP A 102 -25.12 1.63 -15.17
CA ASP A 102 -24.95 1.31 -16.58
C ASP A 102 -23.91 0.22 -16.84
N GLY A 103 -23.42 -0.45 -15.79
CA GLY A 103 -22.44 -1.53 -15.88
C GLY A 103 -21.00 -1.06 -15.81
N LEU A 104 -20.73 0.25 -15.75
CA LEU A 104 -19.37 0.78 -15.61
C LEU A 104 -18.71 0.27 -14.33
N GLY A 105 -19.43 0.25 -13.21
CA GLY A 105 -18.89 -0.21 -11.93
C GLY A 105 -18.46 -1.68 -11.99
N THR A 106 -19.33 -2.54 -12.51
CA THR A 106 -19.02 -3.97 -12.71
C THR A 106 -17.81 -4.16 -13.63
N SER A 107 -17.73 -3.41 -14.73
CA SER A 107 -16.61 -3.46 -15.68
C SER A 107 -15.27 -3.05 -15.02
N LEU A 108 -15.24 -1.90 -14.33
CA LEU A 108 -14.03 -1.41 -13.67
C LEU A 108 -13.61 -2.31 -12.51
N GLN A 109 -14.55 -2.91 -11.79
CA GLN A 109 -14.22 -3.89 -10.75
C GLN A 109 -13.59 -5.15 -11.33
N ALA A 110 -14.10 -5.66 -12.45
CA ALA A 110 -13.50 -6.80 -13.14
C ALA A 110 -12.09 -6.48 -13.65
N GLU A 111 -11.90 -5.30 -14.23
CA GLU A 111 -10.56 -4.82 -14.63
C GLU A 111 -9.62 -4.68 -13.43
N ALA A 112 -10.09 -4.07 -12.34
CA ALA A 112 -9.31 -3.89 -11.12
C ALA A 112 -8.86 -5.23 -10.55
N ARG A 113 -9.75 -6.22 -10.45
CA ARG A 113 -9.41 -7.58 -10.00
C ARG A 113 -8.39 -8.24 -10.90
N LYS A 114 -8.54 -8.13 -12.22
CA LYS A 114 -7.59 -8.70 -13.19
C LYS A 114 -6.20 -8.07 -13.03
N ARG A 115 -6.12 -6.74 -12.98
CA ARG A 115 -4.85 -6.01 -12.83
C ARG A 115 -4.22 -6.27 -11.46
N TRP A 116 -5.03 -6.29 -10.40
CA TRP A 116 -4.56 -6.56 -9.04
C TRP A 116 -3.96 -7.96 -8.93
N ALA A 117 -4.64 -8.98 -9.49
CA ALA A 117 -4.16 -10.36 -9.51
C ALA A 117 -2.89 -10.55 -10.36
N ALA A 118 -2.69 -9.72 -11.39
CA ALA A 118 -1.48 -9.76 -12.22
C ALA A 118 -0.21 -9.28 -11.48
N GLY A 119 -0.36 -8.52 -10.40
CA GLY A 119 0.76 -7.94 -9.66
C GLY A 119 1.34 -6.66 -10.31
N PRO A 120 2.24 -5.95 -9.61
CA PRO A 120 2.94 -4.80 -10.15
C PRO A 120 4.00 -5.23 -11.19
N PRO A 121 4.48 -4.28 -12.03
CA PRO A 121 5.63 -4.51 -12.89
C PRO A 121 6.86 -5.00 -12.09
N PRO A 122 7.63 -5.97 -12.60
CA PRO A 122 8.83 -6.45 -11.91
C PRO A 122 9.89 -5.34 -11.77
N LEU A 123 10.84 -5.55 -10.87
CA LEU A 123 12.04 -4.73 -10.83
C LEU A 123 12.93 -5.03 -12.04
N SER A 124 13.45 -3.99 -12.65
CA SER A 124 14.65 -4.11 -13.49
C SER A 124 15.85 -4.54 -12.63
N ASP A 125 16.88 -5.08 -13.25
CA ASP A 125 18.09 -5.48 -12.53
C ASP A 125 18.79 -4.30 -11.87
N HIS A 126 18.78 -3.13 -12.51
CA HIS A 126 19.30 -1.90 -11.92
C HIS A 126 18.51 -1.46 -10.68
N GLU A 127 17.17 -1.51 -10.71
CA GLU A 127 16.36 -1.21 -9.53
C GLU A 127 16.60 -2.21 -8.41
N ARG A 128 16.71 -3.50 -8.75
CA ARG A 128 17.01 -4.57 -7.78
C ARG A 128 18.36 -4.34 -7.10
N ASP A 129 19.40 -4.07 -7.89
CA ASP A 129 20.75 -3.82 -7.40
C ASP A 129 20.83 -2.55 -6.55
N TYR A 130 20.14 -1.47 -6.95
CA TYR A 130 20.03 -0.27 -6.13
C TYR A 130 19.39 -0.55 -4.76
N GLN A 131 18.32 -1.34 -4.71
CA GLN A 131 17.67 -1.70 -3.44
C GLN A 131 18.60 -2.56 -2.56
N ARG A 132 19.29 -3.54 -3.16
CA ARG A 132 20.27 -4.38 -2.45
C ARG A 132 21.41 -3.54 -1.89
N TYR A 133 21.95 -2.62 -2.69
CA TYR A 133 23.01 -1.72 -2.29
C TYR A 133 22.60 -0.86 -1.09
N ILE A 134 21.50 -0.12 -1.19
CA ILE A 134 21.02 0.75 -0.11
C ILE A 134 20.79 -0.05 1.19
N LEU A 135 20.19 -1.23 1.09
CA LEU A 135 19.91 -2.04 2.27
C LEU A 135 21.18 -2.70 2.87
N THR A 136 22.19 -2.96 2.04
CA THR A 136 23.51 -3.42 2.50
C THR A 136 24.27 -2.30 3.21
N ASP A 137 24.26 -1.10 2.65
CA ASP A 137 24.87 0.10 3.23
C ASP A 137 24.27 0.43 4.61
N LEU A 138 22.94 0.42 4.72
CA LEU A 138 22.24 0.61 6.00
C LEU A 138 22.53 -0.48 7.04
N LEU A 139 22.79 -1.72 6.60
CA LEU A 139 23.19 -2.81 7.50
C LEU A 139 24.56 -2.53 8.12
N ASP A 140 25.51 -2.00 7.34
CA ASP A 140 26.83 -1.65 7.83
C ASP A 140 26.78 -0.45 8.77
N ASP A 141 25.96 0.56 8.47
CA ASP A 141 25.68 1.67 9.39
C ASP A 141 25.10 1.19 10.72
N LEU A 142 24.12 0.27 10.69
CA LEU A 142 23.51 -0.27 11.91
C LEU A 142 24.52 -1.04 12.77
N ARG A 143 25.48 -1.74 12.15
CA ARG A 143 26.54 -2.47 12.87
C ARG A 143 27.51 -1.53 13.58
N GLY A 144 27.78 -0.35 13.01
CA GLY A 144 28.64 0.67 13.58
C GLY A 144 27.93 1.66 14.51
N CYS A 145 26.60 1.62 14.58
CA CYS A 145 25.80 2.63 15.28
C CYS A 145 25.89 2.51 16.80
N ALA A 146 26.47 3.54 17.44
CA ALA A 146 26.53 3.66 18.90
C ALA A 146 25.44 4.59 19.48
N ASP A 147 24.92 5.52 18.68
CA ASP A 147 23.92 6.50 19.13
C ASP A 147 22.50 5.88 19.11
N PRO A 148 21.79 5.84 20.26
CA PRO A 148 20.43 5.29 20.31
C PRO A 148 19.41 6.02 19.42
N ALA A 149 19.56 7.33 19.21
CA ALA A 149 18.66 8.11 18.37
C ALA A 149 18.90 7.82 16.88
N GLU A 150 20.15 7.67 16.45
CA GLU A 150 20.47 7.23 15.08
C GLU A 150 19.95 5.81 14.82
N ARG A 151 20.11 4.91 15.80
CA ARG A 151 19.63 3.53 15.70
C ARG A 151 18.11 3.45 15.46
N VAL A 152 17.32 4.30 16.11
CA VAL A 152 15.86 4.38 15.85
C VAL A 152 15.58 4.70 14.38
N HIS A 153 16.30 5.67 13.81
CA HIS A 153 16.13 6.06 12.41
C HIS A 153 16.56 4.94 11.44
N LEU A 154 17.71 4.32 11.69
CA LEU A 154 18.20 3.20 10.89
C LEU A 154 17.23 2.02 10.91
N VAL A 155 16.77 1.59 12.09
CA VAL A 155 15.82 0.48 12.22
C VAL A 155 14.51 0.76 11.50
N ALA A 156 13.93 1.96 11.66
CA ALA A 156 12.69 2.33 10.99
C ALA A 156 12.85 2.33 9.46
N HIS A 157 13.95 2.90 8.95
CA HIS A 157 14.22 2.96 7.52
C HIS A 157 14.47 1.56 6.93
N MET A 158 15.30 0.75 7.58
CA MET A 158 15.57 -0.63 7.16
C MET A 158 14.33 -1.51 7.19
N LEU A 159 13.47 -1.36 8.21
CA LEU A 159 12.22 -2.12 8.29
C LEU A 159 11.33 -1.84 7.08
N GLN A 160 11.20 -0.56 6.69
CA GLN A 160 10.46 -0.17 5.50
C GLN A 160 11.12 -0.74 4.24
N ARG A 161 12.43 -0.51 4.02
CA ARG A 161 13.14 -0.92 2.81
C ARG A 161 13.21 -2.44 2.63
N ALA A 162 13.44 -3.19 3.71
CA ALA A 162 13.42 -4.65 3.67
C ALA A 162 12.02 -5.19 3.32
N SER A 163 10.96 -4.59 3.89
CA SER A 163 9.58 -4.96 3.58
C SER A 163 9.23 -4.69 2.11
N GLU A 164 9.63 -3.52 1.59
CA GLU A 164 9.44 -3.16 0.18
C GLU A 164 10.20 -4.10 -0.75
N LEU A 165 11.47 -4.40 -0.45
CA LEU A 165 12.29 -5.30 -1.26
C LEU A 165 11.67 -6.69 -1.40
N VAL A 166 11.23 -7.28 -0.28
CA VAL A 166 10.62 -8.61 -0.27
C VAL A 166 9.35 -8.64 -1.11
N LEU A 167 8.48 -7.63 -0.95
CA LEU A 167 7.25 -7.54 -1.74
C LEU A 167 7.55 -7.41 -3.22
N LEU A 168 8.47 -6.52 -3.59
CA LEU A 168 8.82 -6.28 -4.99
C LEU A 168 9.44 -7.49 -5.67
N VAL A 169 10.36 -8.19 -5.00
CA VAL A 169 10.98 -9.42 -5.51
C VAL A 169 9.95 -10.55 -5.63
N GLY A 170 8.97 -10.60 -4.71
CA GLY A 170 7.87 -11.56 -4.76
C GLY A 170 6.76 -11.23 -5.77
N GLY A 171 6.86 -10.11 -6.51
CA GLY A 171 5.81 -9.69 -7.43
C GLY A 171 4.52 -9.25 -6.72
N HIS A 172 4.64 -8.73 -5.49
CA HIS A 172 3.53 -8.24 -4.70
C HIS A 172 3.48 -6.71 -4.71
N TRP A 173 2.26 -6.18 -4.68
CA TRP A 173 2.03 -4.74 -4.56
C TRP A 173 2.65 -4.17 -3.29
N LEU A 174 3.30 -3.01 -3.39
CA LEU A 174 3.70 -2.19 -2.25
C LEU A 174 2.49 -1.52 -1.63
N GLY A 175 2.56 -1.11 -0.36
CA GLY A 175 1.54 -0.29 0.30
C GLY A 175 2.10 0.77 1.24
N GLY A 176 1.29 1.76 1.58
CA GLY A 176 1.67 2.84 2.51
C GLY A 176 1.31 2.53 3.96
N GLY A 177 2.17 2.97 4.90
CA GLY A 177 1.93 2.87 6.34
C GLY A 177 1.54 1.46 6.76
N LYS A 178 0.38 1.32 7.45
CA LYS A 178 -0.13 0.01 7.92
C LYS A 178 -0.31 -1.02 6.80
N TRP A 179 -0.52 -0.60 5.56
CA TRP A 179 -0.71 -1.52 4.44
C TRP A 179 0.60 -2.18 3.98
N LEU A 180 1.76 -1.54 4.17
CA LEU A 180 3.05 -2.20 3.90
C LEU A 180 3.20 -3.46 4.76
N SER A 181 2.99 -3.30 6.06
CA SER A 181 3.04 -4.41 7.02
C SER A 181 1.99 -5.48 6.72
N ARG A 182 0.75 -5.10 6.40
CA ARG A 182 -0.32 -6.08 6.08
C ARG A 182 -0.01 -6.86 4.81
N ARG A 183 0.53 -6.19 3.78
CA ARG A 183 0.91 -6.84 2.52
C ARG A 183 2.08 -7.80 2.74
N LEU A 184 3.10 -7.40 3.50
CA LEU A 184 4.18 -8.31 3.86
C LEU A 184 3.69 -9.50 4.69
N ALA A 185 2.81 -9.28 5.67
CA ALA A 185 2.23 -10.34 6.48
C ALA A 185 1.42 -11.36 5.65
N ALA A 186 0.79 -10.91 4.56
CA ALA A 186 0.07 -11.79 3.65
C ALA A 186 1.00 -12.54 2.68
N ALA A 187 2.06 -11.89 2.20
CA ALA A 187 3.02 -12.45 1.25
C ALA A 187 4.03 -13.41 1.90
N ASP A 188 4.63 -13.01 3.01
CA ASP A 188 5.62 -13.79 3.77
C ASP A 188 5.40 -13.56 5.29
N PRO A 189 4.50 -14.33 5.92
CA PRO A 189 4.19 -14.19 7.35
C PRO A 189 5.41 -14.44 8.25
N GLY A 190 6.34 -15.29 7.82
CA GLY A 190 7.55 -15.63 8.58
C GLY A 190 8.50 -14.46 8.64
N LEU A 191 8.81 -13.88 7.48
CA LEU A 191 9.71 -12.73 7.39
C LEU A 191 9.07 -11.46 7.95
N HIS A 192 7.76 -11.27 7.79
CA HIS A 192 7.01 -10.21 8.48
C HIS A 192 7.23 -10.25 10.00
N ARG A 193 7.06 -11.43 10.61
CA ARG A 193 7.27 -11.60 12.05
C ARG A 193 8.72 -11.35 12.44
N ALA A 194 9.67 -11.97 11.73
CA ALA A 194 11.09 -11.82 12.00
C ALA A 194 11.54 -10.35 11.97
N LEU A 195 11.11 -9.58 10.96
CA LEU A 195 11.44 -8.16 10.85
C LEU A 195 10.77 -7.31 11.95
N THR A 196 9.46 -7.51 12.19
CA THR A 196 8.70 -6.63 13.10
C THR A 196 9.01 -6.87 14.57
N GLU A 197 9.18 -8.11 15.01
CA GLU A 197 9.56 -8.42 16.40
C GLU A 197 11.00 -8.00 16.69
N ALA A 198 11.92 -8.23 15.74
CA ALA A 198 13.32 -7.87 15.92
C ALA A 198 13.57 -6.37 15.84
N ALA A 199 12.76 -5.60 15.08
CA ALA A 199 12.88 -4.14 15.03
C ALA A 199 12.74 -3.49 16.41
N ALA A 200 11.78 -3.96 17.23
CA ALA A 200 11.61 -3.46 18.59
C ALA A 200 12.84 -3.71 19.48
N GLN A 201 13.47 -4.89 19.34
CA GLN A 201 14.69 -5.26 20.06
C GLN A 201 15.89 -4.43 19.59
N ALA A 202 16.00 -4.20 18.27
CA ALA A 202 17.05 -3.40 17.67
C ALA A 202 17.00 -1.94 18.14
N VAL A 203 15.81 -1.34 18.25
CA VAL A 203 15.66 -0.01 18.84
C VAL A 203 16.20 0.01 20.28
N ALA A 204 15.90 -1.02 21.07
CA ALA A 204 16.32 -1.12 22.46
C ALA A 204 17.83 -1.37 22.66
N GLY A 205 18.56 -1.86 21.64
CA GLY A 205 19.99 -2.12 21.77
C GLY A 205 20.50 -3.34 21.01
N ASP A 206 19.67 -4.38 20.92
CA ASP A 206 20.08 -5.65 20.34
C ASP A 206 19.72 -5.71 18.86
N THR A 207 20.69 -5.34 18.02
CA THR A 207 20.52 -5.26 16.57
C THR A 207 20.71 -6.59 15.87
N SER A 208 21.21 -7.63 16.55
CA SER A 208 21.69 -8.86 15.92
C SER A 208 20.59 -9.63 15.18
N VAL A 209 19.44 -9.82 15.83
CA VAL A 209 18.29 -10.52 15.27
C VAL A 209 17.68 -9.74 14.10
N PHE A 210 17.62 -8.42 14.22
CA PHE A 210 17.08 -7.56 13.16
C PHE A 210 17.99 -7.54 11.93
N ALA A 211 19.30 -7.42 12.14
CA ALA A 211 20.29 -7.50 11.06
C ALA A 211 20.19 -8.84 10.33
N ALA A 212 20.04 -9.96 11.05
CA ALA A 212 19.85 -11.28 10.44
C ALA A 212 18.54 -11.37 9.61
N ALA A 213 17.43 -10.81 10.11
CA ALA A 213 16.17 -10.76 9.36
C ALA A 213 16.27 -9.90 8.09
N VAL A 214 16.99 -8.78 8.15
CA VAL A 214 17.25 -7.93 6.97
C VAL A 214 18.19 -8.63 5.97
N THR A 215 19.18 -9.39 6.44
CA THR A 215 19.99 -10.23 5.55
C THR A 215 19.15 -11.29 4.84
N GLN A 216 18.19 -11.94 5.53
CA GLN A 216 17.26 -12.87 4.88
C GLN A 216 16.41 -12.18 3.79
N ALA A 217 16.03 -10.91 3.99
CA ALA A 217 15.34 -10.13 2.96
C ALA A 217 16.24 -9.86 1.75
N LEU A 218 17.52 -9.50 1.98
CA LEU A 218 18.52 -9.34 0.92
C LEU A 218 18.75 -10.64 0.14
N ASP A 219 18.80 -11.78 0.81
CA ASP A 219 19.03 -13.09 0.17
C ASP A 219 17.94 -13.43 -0.86
N ARG A 220 16.70 -12.96 -0.65
CA ARG A 220 15.62 -13.10 -1.65
C ARG A 220 15.94 -12.34 -2.94
N ALA A 221 16.69 -11.26 -2.85
CA ALA A 221 17.06 -10.41 -3.98
C ALA A 221 18.43 -10.77 -4.61
N GLY A 222 19.12 -11.80 -4.11
CA GLY A 222 20.47 -12.17 -4.55
C GLY A 222 21.58 -11.81 -3.55
N GLY A 223 21.21 -11.49 -2.31
CA GLY A 223 22.14 -11.22 -1.21
C GLY A 223 22.67 -9.78 -1.18
N PRO A 224 23.52 -9.47 -0.19
CA PRO A 224 24.15 -8.16 -0.06
C PRO A 224 24.89 -7.72 -1.33
N LEU A 225 24.96 -6.42 -1.56
CA LEU A 225 25.68 -5.81 -2.68
C LEU A 225 26.35 -4.52 -2.21
N TRP A 226 27.67 -4.47 -2.26
CA TRP A 226 28.43 -3.25 -2.02
C TRP A 226 29.63 -3.20 -2.95
N ASP A 227 30.46 -4.24 -2.90
CA ASP A 227 31.59 -4.39 -3.82
C ASP A 227 31.08 -4.49 -5.27
N GLY A 228 31.67 -3.69 -6.15
CA GLY A 228 31.30 -3.62 -7.56
C GLY A 228 30.02 -2.83 -7.88
N TYR A 229 29.28 -2.30 -6.90
CA TYR A 229 28.14 -1.41 -7.20
C TYR A 229 28.62 -0.09 -7.82
N ALA A 230 28.01 0.32 -8.93
CA ALA A 230 28.29 1.58 -9.60
C ALA A 230 27.08 2.10 -10.38
N ILE A 231 26.85 3.41 -10.34
CA ILE A 231 25.94 4.10 -11.25
C ILE A 231 26.79 4.58 -12.43
N ARG A 232 26.43 4.16 -13.64
CA ARG A 232 27.13 4.52 -14.88
C ARG A 232 26.17 5.08 -15.91
#